data_AF-A0A7S3APH2-F1
#
_entry.id   AF-A0A7S3APH2-F1
#
_cell.length_a   1.000
_cell.length_b   1.000
_cell.length_c   1.000
_cell.angle_alpha   90.00
_cell.angle_beta   90.00
_cell.angle_gamma   90.00
#
_symmetry.space_group_name_H-M   'P 1'
#
loop_
_entity.id
_entity.type
_entity.pdbx_description
1 polymer ?
#
loop_
_entity_poly.entity_id
_entity_poly.type
_entity_poly.pdbx_seq_one_letter_code
_entity_poly.pdbx_strand_id
1 'polypeptide(L)'
;MDMACEDGALARTVRQEGGLQPWELRYGPFERADFVKFPSSGWTLLLQQVDTLHPAVEHLRERFDFLPNWRLDDVMVSYAPPGGSVGAHVDNYDVFLVQGRGRRSWEIEALPRGAADEACEPNLAVRVLSQFMPSFKRELSAGDALYLPPRFAHHGISTHPTCLTYSVGFRAPSAAEALQSFATFLTQHLPDGERYTDAGIDVAQPGDAGAISPVAVQRLRDLVRVSVEKGLADDDLVEQWVGCLLTGGRRSASAPNPTLWLPGAQSSVANPEAQGDIAEWDEAAKWEQVVKSGWWGVSSTSIQHIDLSSVLRSGMRQPSWMMASRSMARWVRLRVRQAMR
;
A
#
# COMPACT_ATOMS: atom_id res chain seq x y z
N MET A 1 -7.89 -19.70 -3.56
CA MET A 1 -6.81 -20.49 -4.18
C MET A 1 -6.94 -20.46 -5.69
N ASP A 2 -8.12 -20.78 -6.26
CA ASP A 2 -8.31 -20.72 -7.72
C ASP A 2 -8.00 -19.35 -8.34
N MET A 3 -8.45 -18.24 -7.73
CA MET A 3 -8.08 -16.89 -8.19
C MET A 3 -6.56 -16.63 -8.25
N ALA A 4 -5.76 -17.34 -7.46
CA ALA A 4 -4.30 -17.19 -7.51
C ALA A 4 -3.64 -17.98 -8.67
N CYS A 5 -4.42 -18.81 -9.37
CA CYS A 5 -4.00 -19.54 -10.57
C CYS A 5 -4.38 -18.83 -11.87
N GLU A 6 -5.17 -17.75 -11.81
CA GLU A 6 -5.64 -17.05 -13.00
C GLU A 6 -4.52 -16.23 -13.65
N ASP A 7 -4.55 -16.13 -14.98
CA ASP A 7 -3.57 -15.34 -15.72
C ASP A 7 -3.63 -13.86 -15.30
N GLY A 8 -2.48 -13.30 -14.96
CA GLY A 8 -2.37 -11.92 -14.46
C GLY A 8 -2.74 -11.74 -12.99
N ALA A 9 -3.04 -12.82 -12.24
CA ALA A 9 -3.26 -12.76 -10.80
C ALA A 9 -2.04 -12.17 -10.07
N LEU A 10 -2.27 -11.10 -9.31
CA LEU A 10 -1.27 -10.48 -8.45
C LEU A 10 -1.15 -11.26 -7.12
N ALA A 11 -0.64 -12.48 -7.22
CA ALA A 11 -0.53 -13.41 -6.11
C ALA A 11 0.92 -13.58 -5.65
N ARG A 12 1.12 -13.77 -4.34
CA ARG A 12 2.40 -14.17 -3.77
C ARG A 12 2.24 -15.04 -2.54
N THR A 13 3.19 -15.93 -2.30
CA THR A 13 3.26 -16.72 -1.07
C THR A 13 4.52 -16.38 -0.30
N VAL A 14 4.41 -16.24 1.01
CA VAL A 14 5.55 -16.09 1.93
C VAL A 14 5.60 -17.30 2.84
N ARG A 15 6.77 -17.91 2.96
CA ARG A 15 6.99 -19.07 3.83
C ARG A 15 8.21 -18.83 4.72
N GLN A 16 7.99 -18.82 6.03
CA GLN A 16 9.04 -18.47 6.98
C GLN A 16 10.18 -19.51 7.01
N GLU A 17 9.85 -20.81 7.03
CA GLU A 17 10.82 -21.90 7.15
C GLU A 17 10.55 -23.05 6.16
N GLY A 18 11.62 -23.78 5.81
CA GLY A 18 11.58 -25.01 5.00
C GLY A 18 11.48 -24.80 3.49
N GLY A 19 11.59 -23.56 3.01
CA GLY A 19 11.89 -23.24 1.61
C GLY A 19 13.38 -23.39 1.28
N LEU A 20 13.80 -22.95 0.09
CA LEU A 20 15.23 -22.90 -0.28
C LEU A 20 16.07 -22.03 0.66
N GLN A 21 15.42 -21.03 1.27
CA GLN A 21 15.97 -20.10 2.24
C GLN A 21 14.85 -19.62 3.17
N PRO A 22 15.16 -19.14 4.39
CA PRO A 22 14.17 -18.54 5.27
C PRO A 22 13.41 -17.41 4.59
N TRP A 23 12.14 -17.27 4.89
CA TRP A 23 11.26 -16.27 4.27
C TRP A 23 11.20 -16.36 2.74
N GLU A 24 11.05 -17.59 2.23
CA GLU A 24 10.89 -17.86 0.81
C GLU A 24 9.66 -17.13 0.25
N LEU A 25 9.88 -16.34 -0.80
CA LEU A 25 8.87 -15.59 -1.51
C LEU A 25 8.71 -16.18 -2.92
N ARG A 26 7.49 -16.60 -3.26
CA ARG A 26 7.13 -17.02 -4.61
C ARG A 26 6.02 -16.12 -5.14
N TYR A 27 6.06 -15.81 -6.43
CA TYR A 27 5.03 -15.04 -7.12
C TYR A 27 4.20 -15.97 -7.99
N GLY A 28 2.92 -15.62 -8.14
CA GLY A 28 2.01 -16.29 -9.06
C GLY A 28 2.18 -15.81 -10.52
N PRO A 29 1.31 -16.28 -11.42
CA PRO A 29 0.21 -17.21 -11.13
C PRO A 29 0.73 -18.58 -10.66
N PHE A 30 -0.03 -19.25 -9.80
CA PHE A 30 0.32 -20.57 -9.27
C PHE A 30 -0.42 -21.67 -10.02
N GLU A 31 0.10 -22.90 -9.97
CA GLU A 31 -0.66 -24.07 -10.40
C GLU A 31 -1.42 -24.68 -9.22
N ARG A 32 -2.57 -25.32 -9.47
CA ARG A 32 -3.31 -26.03 -8.41
C ARG A 32 -2.44 -27.07 -7.68
N ALA A 33 -1.52 -27.70 -8.41
CA ALA A 33 -0.58 -28.69 -7.88
C ALA A 33 0.45 -28.08 -6.90
N ASP A 34 0.69 -26.76 -6.92
CA ASP A 34 1.57 -26.11 -5.95
C ASP A 34 1.00 -26.17 -4.54
N PHE A 35 -0.31 -25.92 -4.39
CA PHE A 35 -0.96 -25.84 -3.08
C PHE A 35 -1.03 -27.19 -2.36
N VAL A 36 -1.05 -28.29 -3.11
CA VAL A 36 -1.01 -29.66 -2.54
C VAL A 36 0.34 -29.92 -1.85
N LYS A 37 1.42 -29.29 -2.33
CA LYS A 37 2.77 -29.47 -1.79
C LYS A 37 3.06 -28.56 -0.59
N PHE A 38 2.18 -27.62 -0.28
CA PHE A 38 2.41 -26.70 0.83
C PHE A 38 2.24 -27.39 2.18
N PRO A 39 3.10 -27.07 3.17
CA PRO A 39 2.99 -27.63 4.50
C PRO A 39 1.69 -27.21 5.19
N SER A 40 1.32 -27.88 6.27
CA SER A 40 0.10 -27.58 7.03
C SER A 40 0.16 -26.27 7.85
N SER A 41 1.30 -25.58 7.88
CA SER A 41 1.56 -24.40 8.72
C SER A 41 2.74 -23.56 8.19
N GLY A 42 2.90 -22.34 8.70
CA GLY A 42 4.13 -21.53 8.52
C GLY A 42 4.27 -20.82 7.17
N TRP A 43 3.18 -20.67 6.42
CA TRP A 43 3.14 -19.92 5.17
C TRP A 43 1.86 -19.09 5.06
N THR A 44 1.83 -18.15 4.13
CA THR A 44 0.64 -17.36 3.80
C THR A 44 0.59 -17.10 2.31
N LEU A 45 -0.61 -17.12 1.72
CA LEU A 45 -0.89 -16.61 0.38
C LEU A 45 -1.49 -15.22 0.52
N LEU A 46 -1.07 -14.30 -0.35
CA LEU A 46 -1.62 -12.95 -0.48
C LEU A 46 -2.04 -12.76 -1.93
N LEU A 47 -3.24 -12.24 -2.13
CA LEU A 47 -3.78 -11.88 -3.45
C LEU A 47 -4.18 -10.41 -3.40
N GLN A 48 -3.62 -9.60 -4.30
CA GLN A 48 -3.95 -8.18 -4.42
C GLN A 48 -5.21 -7.98 -5.27
N GLN A 49 -5.84 -6.82 -5.14
CA GLN A 49 -6.95 -6.37 -5.99
C GLN A 49 -8.15 -7.33 -6.06
N VAL A 50 -8.43 -8.03 -4.96
CA VAL A 50 -9.51 -9.03 -4.95
C VAL A 50 -10.88 -8.39 -5.05
N ASP A 51 -11.00 -7.13 -4.64
CA ASP A 51 -12.19 -6.30 -4.88
C ASP A 51 -12.51 -6.15 -6.36
N THR A 52 -11.52 -6.23 -7.26
CA THR A 52 -11.77 -6.19 -8.71
C THR A 52 -12.13 -7.55 -9.31
N LEU A 53 -11.89 -8.62 -8.57
CA LEU A 53 -12.06 -10.01 -9.02
C LEU A 53 -13.31 -10.67 -8.43
N HIS A 54 -13.79 -10.18 -7.28
CA HIS A 54 -14.84 -10.84 -6.52
C HIS A 54 -15.88 -9.84 -5.95
N PRO A 55 -17.16 -9.92 -6.36
CA PRO A 55 -18.20 -8.97 -5.96
C PRO A 55 -18.39 -8.80 -4.45
N ALA A 56 -18.29 -9.87 -3.65
CA ALA A 56 -18.41 -9.75 -2.19
C ALA A 56 -17.26 -8.93 -1.55
N VAL A 57 -16.07 -8.95 -2.16
CA VAL A 57 -14.92 -8.17 -1.68
C VAL A 57 -15.04 -6.72 -2.14
N GLU A 58 -15.58 -6.49 -3.33
CA GLU A 58 -16.02 -5.15 -3.78
C GLU A 58 -17.02 -4.55 -2.79
N HIS A 59 -18.05 -5.31 -2.41
CA HIS A 59 -19.06 -4.83 -1.47
C HIS A 59 -18.45 -4.49 -0.10
N LEU A 60 -17.46 -5.25 0.37
CA LEU A 60 -16.70 -4.89 1.58
C LEU A 60 -16.00 -3.53 1.41
N ARG A 61 -15.34 -3.29 0.27
CA ARG A 61 -14.68 -2.01 -0.03
C ARG A 61 -15.66 -0.85 -0.03
N GLU A 62 -16.86 -1.03 -0.58
CA GLU A 62 -17.92 0.01 -0.60
C GLU A 62 -18.35 0.46 0.80
N ARG A 63 -18.22 -0.38 1.82
CA ARG A 63 -18.52 0.00 3.22
C ARG A 63 -17.57 1.05 3.79
N PHE A 64 -16.49 1.37 3.08
CA PHE A 64 -15.53 2.41 3.42
C PHE A 64 -15.81 3.74 2.71
N ASP A 65 -17.02 3.96 2.20
CA ASP A 65 -17.50 5.20 1.56
C ASP A 65 -17.42 6.46 2.44
N PHE A 66 -17.23 6.30 3.75
CA PHE A 66 -16.89 7.38 4.66
C PHE A 66 -15.50 7.98 4.40
N LEU A 67 -14.66 7.35 3.58
CA LEU A 67 -13.35 7.84 3.16
C LEU A 67 -13.39 8.35 1.72
N PRO A 68 -12.58 9.36 1.37
CA PRO A 68 -12.47 9.78 -0.03
C PRO A 68 -11.95 8.64 -0.91
N ASN A 69 -12.67 8.32 -1.99
CA ASN A 69 -12.32 7.22 -2.91
C ASN A 69 -10.89 7.32 -3.46
N TRP A 70 -10.38 8.54 -3.69
CA TRP A 70 -9.01 8.76 -4.18
C TRP A 70 -7.91 8.30 -3.20
N ARG A 71 -8.25 8.10 -1.92
CA ARG A 71 -7.34 7.59 -0.89
C ARG A 71 -7.43 6.08 -0.71
N LEU A 72 -8.51 5.44 -1.16
CA LEU A 72 -8.61 3.98 -1.16
C LEU A 72 -7.78 3.42 -2.32
N ASP A 73 -7.07 2.32 -2.07
CA ASP A 73 -6.32 1.61 -3.11
C ASP A 73 -7.11 0.36 -3.55
N ASP A 74 -6.89 -0.76 -2.88
CA ASP A 74 -7.53 -2.04 -3.16
C ASP A 74 -7.87 -2.83 -1.88
N VAL A 75 -8.47 -4.00 -2.04
CA VAL A 75 -8.61 -4.99 -0.97
C VAL A 75 -7.74 -6.21 -1.26
N MET A 76 -6.62 -6.30 -0.54
CA MET A 76 -5.78 -7.48 -0.52
C MET A 76 -6.37 -8.54 0.40
N VAL A 77 -6.40 -9.79 -0.03
CA VAL A 77 -6.86 -10.91 0.81
C VAL A 77 -5.71 -11.85 1.09
N SER A 78 -5.48 -12.14 2.37
CA SER A 78 -4.52 -13.16 2.78
C SER A 78 -5.19 -14.40 3.34
N TYR A 79 -4.67 -15.57 2.94
CA TYR A 79 -4.96 -16.86 3.54
C TYR A 79 -3.72 -17.38 4.26
N ALA A 80 -3.88 -17.80 5.51
CA ALA A 80 -2.79 -18.34 6.32
C ALA A 80 -3.25 -19.53 7.18
N PRO A 81 -2.66 -20.73 7.02
CA PRO A 81 -2.72 -21.77 8.05
C PRO A 81 -1.97 -21.35 9.33
N PRO A 82 -1.96 -22.17 10.40
CA PRO A 82 -1.34 -21.80 11.68
C PRO A 82 0.12 -21.41 11.50
N GLY A 83 0.55 -20.37 12.22
CA GLY A 83 1.91 -19.82 12.12
C GLY A 83 2.19 -19.04 10.84
N GLY A 84 1.26 -18.99 9.88
CA GLY A 84 1.42 -18.17 8.67
C GLY A 84 1.54 -16.69 9.01
N SER A 85 2.59 -16.05 8.48
CA SER A 85 2.96 -14.66 8.72
C SER A 85 3.79 -14.12 7.55
N VAL A 86 3.86 -12.79 7.42
CA VAL A 86 4.81 -12.09 6.54
C VAL A 86 5.99 -11.47 7.30
N GLY A 87 6.07 -11.73 8.62
CA GLY A 87 7.07 -11.15 9.52
C GLY A 87 6.67 -9.77 10.04
N ALA A 88 7.43 -9.27 10.99
CA ALA A 88 7.26 -7.91 11.51
C ALA A 88 7.69 -6.89 10.45
N HIS A 89 6.83 -5.93 10.13
CA HIS A 89 7.08 -4.95 9.08
C HIS A 89 6.35 -3.63 9.36
N VAL A 90 6.59 -2.65 8.50
CA VAL A 90 5.93 -1.34 8.48
C VAL A 90 5.43 -1.04 7.08
N ASP A 91 4.29 -0.36 7.01
CA ASP A 91 3.71 0.13 5.76
C ASP A 91 3.81 1.66 5.66
N ASN A 92 3.80 2.17 4.44
CA ASN A 92 3.81 3.62 4.16
C ASN A 92 2.40 4.20 3.96
N TYR A 93 1.37 3.38 4.15
CA TYR A 93 -0.03 3.72 3.95
C TYR A 93 -0.87 3.31 5.16
N ASP A 94 -2.04 3.92 5.25
CA ASP A 94 -3.09 3.50 6.15
C ASP A 94 -3.65 2.13 5.72
N VAL A 95 -4.07 1.30 6.66
CA VAL A 95 -4.74 0.02 6.36
C VAL A 95 -5.77 -0.34 7.42
N PHE A 96 -6.91 -0.90 6.99
CA PHE A 96 -7.79 -1.66 7.86
C PHE A 96 -7.60 -3.16 7.64
N LEU A 97 -7.21 -3.87 8.69
CA LEU A 97 -7.07 -5.31 8.73
C LEU A 97 -8.37 -5.91 9.29
N VAL A 98 -9.27 -6.31 8.39
CA VAL A 98 -10.57 -6.90 8.74
C VAL A 98 -10.41 -8.41 8.84
N GLN A 99 -10.73 -8.97 9.99
CA GLN A 99 -10.60 -10.39 10.24
C GLN A 99 -11.81 -11.15 9.67
N GLY A 100 -11.53 -12.06 8.74
CA GLY A 100 -12.50 -13.00 8.19
C GLY A 100 -12.53 -14.29 9.00
N ARG A 101 -12.74 -15.42 8.31
CA ARG A 101 -12.70 -16.76 8.92
C ARG A 101 -11.40 -16.98 9.72
N GLY A 102 -11.50 -17.63 10.87
CA GLY A 102 -10.36 -17.97 11.71
C GLY A 102 -9.98 -16.87 12.69
N ARG A 103 -8.73 -16.91 13.17
CA ARG A 103 -8.17 -15.98 14.14
C ARG A 103 -6.73 -15.62 13.81
N ARG A 104 -6.35 -14.39 14.11
CA ARG A 104 -4.99 -13.88 13.92
C ARG A 104 -4.55 -13.08 15.13
N SER A 105 -3.37 -13.40 15.65
CA SER A 105 -2.70 -12.62 16.69
C SER A 105 -1.90 -11.50 16.04
N TRP A 106 -2.22 -10.25 16.37
CA TRP A 106 -1.50 -9.06 15.95
C TRP A 106 -0.70 -8.48 17.11
N GLU A 107 0.56 -8.23 16.85
CA GLU A 107 1.50 -7.53 17.72
C GLU A 107 1.87 -6.20 17.06
N ILE A 108 1.91 -5.10 17.84
CA ILE A 108 2.05 -3.74 17.31
C ILE A 108 2.92 -2.88 18.24
N GLU A 109 3.77 -2.03 17.68
CA GLU A 109 4.51 -1.00 18.41
C GLU A 109 3.64 0.22 18.75
N ALA A 110 3.86 0.83 19.93
CA ALA A 110 3.05 1.97 20.38
C ALA A 110 3.31 3.28 19.59
N LEU A 111 4.46 3.37 18.92
CA LEU A 111 4.92 4.58 18.24
C LEU A 111 5.25 4.27 16.78
N PRO A 112 5.01 5.23 15.86
CA PRO A 112 5.42 5.08 14.47
C PRO A 112 6.94 5.17 14.35
N ARG A 113 7.49 4.45 13.38
CA ARG A 113 8.92 4.47 13.05
C ARG A 113 9.27 5.60 12.09
N GLY A 114 10.42 6.26 12.32
CA GLY A 114 10.98 7.22 11.38
C GLY A 114 11.38 6.57 10.06
N ALA A 115 11.52 7.35 8.98
CA ALA A 115 11.90 6.85 7.66
C ALA A 115 13.26 6.12 7.66
N ALA A 116 14.19 6.53 8.52
CA ALA A 116 15.50 5.92 8.69
C ALA A 116 15.50 4.67 9.60
N ASP A 117 14.42 4.43 10.35
CA ASP A 117 14.34 3.41 11.41
C ASP A 117 13.70 2.11 10.91
N GLU A 118 14.10 1.64 9.71
CA GLU A 118 13.57 0.44 9.05
C GLU A 118 14.64 -0.63 8.81
N ALA A 119 15.58 -0.79 9.76
CA ALA A 119 16.55 -1.87 9.66
C ALA A 119 15.83 -3.21 9.47
N CYS A 120 16.03 -3.82 8.31
CA CYS A 120 15.48 -5.11 7.95
C CYS A 120 16.56 -6.18 8.02
N GLU A 121 16.15 -7.42 8.22
CA GLU A 121 17.02 -8.58 8.07
C GLU A 121 17.67 -8.57 6.68
N PRO A 122 19.01 -8.67 6.60
CA PRO A 122 19.71 -8.61 5.33
C PRO A 122 19.44 -9.88 4.51
N ASN A 123 19.51 -9.75 3.19
CA ASN A 123 19.41 -10.86 2.23
C ASN A 123 18.06 -11.62 2.22
N LEU A 124 16.98 -11.01 2.75
CA LEU A 124 15.63 -11.55 2.59
C LEU A 124 14.92 -10.92 1.38
N ALA A 125 14.12 -11.72 0.68
CA ALA A 125 13.26 -11.25 -0.40
C ALA A 125 12.05 -10.43 0.09
N VAL A 126 11.78 -10.49 1.40
CA VAL A 126 10.71 -9.75 2.09
C VAL A 126 11.32 -8.80 3.12
N ARG A 127 10.65 -7.67 3.34
CA ARG A 127 11.09 -6.64 4.31
C ARG A 127 10.64 -7.02 5.72
N VAL A 128 11.45 -7.82 6.40
CA VAL A 128 11.22 -8.18 7.82
C VAL A 128 12.14 -7.34 8.69
N LEU A 129 11.58 -6.64 9.68
CA LEU A 129 12.34 -5.83 10.63
C LEU A 129 13.28 -6.71 11.45
N SER A 130 14.54 -6.31 11.58
CA SER A 130 15.52 -7.04 12.40
C SER A 130 15.33 -6.84 13.90
N GLN A 131 14.68 -5.74 14.28
CA GLN A 131 14.27 -5.46 15.64
C GLN A 131 12.81 -5.05 15.66
N PHE A 132 12.02 -5.72 16.48
CA PHE A 132 10.61 -5.45 16.68
C PHE A 132 10.27 -5.62 18.17
N MET A 133 9.77 -4.57 18.80
CA MET A 133 9.49 -4.52 20.24
C MET A 133 8.01 -4.20 20.48
N PRO A 134 7.11 -5.19 20.32
CA PRO A 134 5.68 -4.94 20.37
C PRO A 134 5.28 -4.41 21.75
N SER A 135 4.48 -3.34 21.73
CA SER A 135 3.92 -2.74 22.94
C SER A 135 2.54 -3.32 23.26
N PHE A 136 1.84 -3.83 22.24
CA PHE A 136 0.50 -4.38 22.37
C PHE A 136 0.37 -5.67 21.57
N LYS A 137 -0.48 -6.57 22.08
CA LYS A 137 -0.86 -7.83 21.44
C LYS A 137 -2.36 -8.02 21.54
N ARG A 138 -3.01 -8.38 20.43
CA ARG A 138 -4.45 -8.66 20.36
C ARG A 138 -4.72 -9.80 19.39
N GLU A 139 -5.59 -10.72 19.78
CA GLU A 139 -6.15 -11.71 18.86
C GLU A 139 -7.44 -11.15 18.28
N LEU A 140 -7.57 -11.18 16.95
CA LEU A 140 -8.78 -10.82 16.24
C LEU A 140 -9.52 -12.09 15.82
N SER A 141 -10.85 -12.05 15.92
CA SER A 141 -11.80 -13.06 15.44
C SER A 141 -12.67 -12.50 14.31
N ALA A 142 -13.41 -13.37 13.63
CA ALA A 142 -14.24 -12.97 12.50
C ALA A 142 -15.18 -11.79 12.83
N GLY A 143 -15.12 -10.74 12.02
CA GLY A 143 -15.87 -9.50 12.20
C GLY A 143 -15.09 -8.37 12.90
N ASP A 144 -13.99 -8.68 13.59
CA ASP A 144 -13.13 -7.67 14.17
C ASP A 144 -12.34 -6.92 13.08
N ALA A 145 -11.97 -5.67 13.36
CA ALA A 145 -11.09 -4.89 12.51
C ALA A 145 -10.02 -4.15 13.31
N LEU A 146 -8.81 -4.09 12.75
CA LEU A 146 -7.68 -3.32 13.26
C LEU A 146 -7.30 -2.25 12.26
N TYR A 147 -7.29 -0.98 12.68
CA TYR A 147 -6.76 0.12 11.90
C TYR A 147 -5.30 0.38 12.27
N LEU A 148 -4.44 0.49 11.26
CA LEU A 148 -3.04 0.89 11.40
C LEU A 148 -2.76 2.13 10.55
N PRO A 149 -2.32 3.24 11.16
CA PRO A 149 -1.75 4.35 10.43
C PRO A 149 -0.40 3.97 9.80
N PRO A 150 0.09 4.77 8.83
CA PRO A 150 1.42 4.57 8.26
C PRO A 150 2.49 4.48 9.34
N ARG A 151 3.51 3.67 9.09
CA ARG A 151 4.75 3.56 9.86
C ARG A 151 4.64 2.90 11.23
N PHE A 152 3.46 2.38 11.62
CA PHE A 152 3.35 1.55 12.82
C PHE A 152 3.84 0.14 12.54
N ALA A 153 4.89 -0.29 13.24
CA ALA A 153 5.42 -1.63 13.08
C ALA A 153 4.43 -2.65 13.64
N HIS A 154 4.18 -3.70 12.86
CA HIS A 154 3.18 -4.69 13.19
C HIS A 154 3.56 -6.09 12.69
N HIS A 155 3.05 -7.10 13.38
CA HIS A 155 3.33 -8.51 13.10
C HIS A 155 2.07 -9.34 13.32
N GLY A 156 1.53 -9.92 12.25
CA GLY A 156 0.31 -10.73 12.27
C GLY A 156 0.60 -12.21 12.07
N ILE A 157 0.22 -13.04 13.04
CA ILE A 157 0.46 -14.48 13.02
C ILE A 157 -0.88 -15.22 13.08
N SER A 158 -1.16 -16.05 12.10
CA SER A 158 -2.35 -16.90 12.09
C SER A 158 -2.31 -17.90 13.25
N THR A 159 -3.37 -17.95 14.06
CA THR A 159 -3.51 -18.88 15.20
C THR A 159 -4.54 -19.98 14.93
N HIS A 160 -5.02 -20.09 13.69
CA HIS A 160 -6.13 -20.97 13.32
C HIS A 160 -5.82 -21.81 12.07
N PRO A 161 -6.35 -23.04 11.93
CA PRO A 161 -6.17 -23.90 10.74
C PRO A 161 -6.49 -23.23 9.40
N THR A 162 -7.41 -22.27 9.43
CA THR A 162 -7.88 -21.51 8.27
C THR A 162 -8.09 -20.07 8.73
N CYS A 163 -7.18 -19.16 8.39
CA CYS A 163 -7.29 -17.74 8.69
C CYS A 163 -7.38 -16.93 7.40
N LEU A 164 -8.39 -16.07 7.29
CA LEU A 164 -8.53 -15.06 6.25
C LEU A 164 -8.45 -13.66 6.85
N THR A 165 -7.72 -12.77 6.19
CA THR A 165 -7.68 -11.35 6.55
C THR A 165 -7.84 -10.53 5.28
N TYR A 166 -8.77 -9.58 5.33
CA TYR A 166 -9.03 -8.61 4.27
C TYR A 166 -8.36 -7.29 4.65
N SER A 167 -7.36 -6.88 3.89
CA SER A 167 -6.62 -5.65 4.10
C SER A 167 -7.17 -4.58 3.16
N VAL A 168 -7.98 -3.67 3.68
CA VAL A 168 -8.47 -2.51 2.94
C VAL A 168 -7.38 -1.45 2.96
N GLY A 169 -6.63 -1.40 1.87
CA GLY A 169 -5.44 -0.56 1.72
C GLY A 169 -5.77 0.87 1.31
N PHE A 170 -4.91 1.78 1.70
CA PHE A 170 -4.94 3.16 1.23
C PHE A 170 -3.78 3.42 0.30
N ARG A 171 -3.95 4.41 -0.57
CA ARG A 171 -2.87 4.95 -1.40
C ARG A 171 -2.34 6.26 -0.82
N ALA A 172 -1.02 6.41 -0.88
CA ALA A 172 -0.29 7.62 -0.55
C ALA A 172 0.95 7.70 -1.44
N PRO A 173 0.87 8.40 -2.60
CA PRO A 173 2.00 8.49 -3.51
C PRO A 173 3.24 9.08 -2.84
N SER A 174 4.41 8.49 -3.08
CA SER A 174 5.67 9.09 -2.64
C SER A 174 6.03 10.30 -3.51
N ALA A 175 6.94 11.15 -3.03
CA ALA A 175 7.45 12.27 -3.83
C ALA A 175 8.10 11.80 -5.15
N ALA A 176 8.78 10.64 -5.14
CA ALA A 176 9.38 10.07 -6.33
C ALA A 176 8.33 9.57 -7.33
N GLU A 177 7.28 8.91 -6.85
CA GLU A 177 6.16 8.46 -7.70
C GLU A 177 5.42 9.66 -8.31
N ALA A 178 5.16 10.70 -7.51
CA ALA A 178 4.53 11.92 -7.98
C ALA A 178 5.37 12.62 -9.05
N LEU A 179 6.68 12.77 -8.82
CA LEU A 179 7.59 13.39 -9.77
C LEU A 179 7.68 12.60 -11.08
N GLN A 180 7.82 11.27 -11.00
CA GLN A 180 7.88 10.42 -12.18
C GLN A 180 6.57 10.49 -13.00
N SER A 181 5.43 10.42 -12.31
CA SER A 181 4.12 10.54 -12.94
C SER A 181 3.94 11.90 -13.61
N PHE A 182 4.30 12.98 -12.91
CA PHE A 182 4.19 14.33 -13.45
C PHE A 182 5.08 14.54 -14.66
N ALA A 183 6.34 14.11 -14.60
CA ALA A 183 7.25 14.21 -15.74
C ALA A 183 6.72 13.44 -16.96
N THR A 184 6.19 12.23 -16.75
CA THR A 184 5.59 11.42 -17.83
C THR A 184 4.33 12.08 -18.40
N PHE A 185 3.50 12.68 -17.56
CA PHE A 185 2.29 13.38 -18.00
C PHE A 185 2.66 14.65 -18.77
N LEU A 186 3.59 15.44 -18.24
CA LEU A 186 4.01 16.71 -18.81
C LEU A 186 4.63 16.52 -20.21
N THR A 187 5.43 15.48 -20.44
CA THR A 187 6.04 15.23 -21.76
C THR A 187 5.03 14.94 -22.86
N GLN A 188 3.79 14.54 -22.52
CA GLN A 188 2.71 14.37 -23.49
C GLN A 188 2.06 15.69 -23.91
N HIS A 189 2.32 16.77 -23.16
CA HIS A 189 1.71 18.09 -23.35
C HIS A 189 2.73 19.18 -23.71
N LEU A 190 4.03 18.88 -23.64
CA LEU A 190 5.08 19.82 -24.05
C LEU A 190 5.13 19.96 -25.58
N PRO A 191 5.31 21.18 -26.11
CA PRO A 191 5.46 21.40 -27.55
C PRO A 191 6.80 20.85 -28.06
N ASP A 192 6.77 20.18 -29.22
CA ASP A 192 7.95 19.56 -29.87
C ASP A 192 9.11 20.52 -30.22
N GLY A 193 8.83 21.83 -30.19
CA GLY A 193 9.75 22.89 -30.63
C GLY A 193 10.74 23.38 -29.56
N GLU A 194 10.48 23.16 -28.27
CA GLU A 194 11.39 23.61 -27.22
C GLU A 194 12.61 22.66 -27.13
N ARG A 195 13.78 23.16 -27.56
CA ARG A 195 15.03 22.37 -27.62
C ARG A 195 16.19 23.12 -27.00
N TYR A 196 17.14 22.36 -26.49
CA TYR A 196 18.43 22.89 -26.07
C TYR A 196 19.11 23.63 -27.25
N THR A 197 19.72 24.78 -26.95
CA THR A 197 20.56 25.52 -27.89
C THR A 197 21.90 25.85 -27.25
N ASP A 198 22.98 25.72 -28.03
CA ASP A 198 24.36 26.00 -27.66
C ASP A 198 24.87 27.33 -28.25
N ALA A 199 23.99 28.12 -28.86
CA ALA A 199 24.34 29.44 -29.37
C ALA A 199 25.01 30.30 -28.27
N GLY A 200 26.18 30.85 -28.58
CA GLY A 200 26.98 31.65 -27.64
C GLY A 200 27.75 30.85 -26.58
N ILE A 201 27.92 29.53 -26.76
CA ILE A 201 28.90 28.73 -26.00
C ILE A 201 30.23 28.74 -26.79
N ASP A 202 31.34 28.96 -26.09
CA ASP A 202 32.68 28.90 -26.68
C ASP A 202 33.02 27.50 -27.20
N VAL A 203 33.78 27.43 -28.30
CA VAL A 203 34.25 26.16 -28.86
C VAL A 203 35.22 25.49 -27.88
N ALA A 204 35.11 24.17 -27.75
CA ALA A 204 36.00 23.39 -26.89
C ALA A 204 37.48 23.54 -27.28
N GLN A 205 38.36 23.59 -26.28
CA GLN A 205 39.80 23.60 -26.50
C GLN A 205 40.31 22.23 -26.97
N PRO A 206 41.45 22.15 -27.70
CA PRO A 206 42.06 20.88 -28.05
C PRO A 206 42.37 20.04 -26.81
N GLY A 207 41.83 18.80 -26.76
CA GLY A 207 41.96 17.90 -25.61
C GLY A 207 40.69 17.80 -24.75
N ASP A 208 39.77 18.76 -24.86
CA ASP A 208 38.56 18.84 -24.00
C ASP A 208 37.25 18.52 -24.74
N ALA A 209 37.31 17.88 -25.92
CA ALA A 209 36.13 17.61 -26.75
C ALA A 209 35.06 16.75 -26.06
N GLY A 210 35.43 15.96 -25.04
CA GLY A 210 34.50 15.18 -24.22
C GLY A 210 33.93 15.92 -23.00
N ALA A 211 34.36 17.16 -22.74
CA ALA A 211 33.95 17.91 -21.56
C ALA A 211 32.55 18.51 -21.73
N ILE A 212 31.68 18.28 -20.75
CA ILE A 212 30.40 18.99 -20.64
C ILE A 212 30.66 20.29 -19.88
N SER A 213 30.57 21.43 -20.56
CA SER A 213 30.88 22.71 -19.95
C SER A 213 29.90 23.08 -18.83
N PRO A 214 30.32 23.83 -17.80
CA PRO A 214 29.42 24.32 -16.76
C PRO A 214 28.23 25.12 -17.31
N VAL A 215 28.43 25.85 -18.41
CA VAL A 215 27.37 26.60 -19.10
C VAL A 215 26.34 25.65 -19.72
N ALA A 216 26.76 24.56 -20.36
CA ALA A 216 25.85 23.56 -20.91
C ALA A 216 25.02 22.88 -19.81
N VAL A 217 25.65 22.53 -18.68
CA VAL A 217 24.94 21.97 -17.50
C VAL A 217 23.89 22.96 -16.98
N GLN A 218 24.25 24.23 -16.83
CA GLN A 218 23.32 25.25 -16.33
C GLN A 218 22.14 25.46 -17.30
N ARG A 219 22.38 25.49 -18.62
CA ARG A 219 21.32 25.60 -19.62
C ARG A 219 20.37 24.40 -19.61
N LEU A 220 20.87 23.18 -19.50
CA LEU A 220 20.02 21.98 -19.38
C LEU A 220 19.21 22.00 -18.08
N ARG A 221 19.81 22.44 -16.96
CA ARG A 221 19.09 22.65 -15.70
C ARG A 221 17.96 23.66 -15.88
N ASP A 222 18.23 24.79 -16.53
CA ASP A 222 17.23 25.83 -16.77
C ASP A 222 16.11 25.35 -17.70
N LEU A 223 16.44 24.58 -18.75
CA LEU A 223 15.45 23.97 -19.64
C LEU A 223 14.48 23.07 -18.87
N VAL A 224 14.99 22.17 -18.03
CA VAL A 224 14.16 21.29 -17.19
C VAL A 224 13.34 22.10 -16.19
N ARG A 225 13.99 23.03 -15.47
CA ARG A 225 13.32 23.85 -14.45
C ARG A 225 12.16 24.65 -15.05
N VAL A 226 12.40 25.39 -16.13
CA VAL A 226 11.38 26.21 -16.80
C VAL A 226 10.24 25.34 -17.32
N SER A 227 10.52 24.17 -17.89
CA SER A 227 9.48 23.26 -18.39
C SER A 227 8.58 22.78 -17.26
N VAL A 228 9.16 22.37 -16.12
CA VAL A 228 8.43 21.94 -14.93
C VAL A 228 7.66 23.10 -14.30
N GLU A 229 8.26 24.27 -14.16
CA GLU A 229 7.62 25.47 -13.62
C GLU A 229 6.42 25.91 -14.45
N LYS A 230 6.54 25.91 -15.79
CA LYS A 230 5.40 26.17 -16.69
C LYS A 230 4.27 25.17 -16.48
N GLY A 231 4.59 23.88 -16.43
CA GLY A 231 3.57 22.84 -16.21
C GLY A 231 2.89 22.95 -14.85
N LEU A 232 3.61 23.32 -13.80
CA LEU A 232 3.04 23.51 -12.45
C LEU A 232 2.25 24.81 -12.29
N ALA A 233 2.46 25.79 -13.19
CA ALA A 233 1.72 27.05 -13.19
C ALA A 233 0.40 26.98 -13.98
N ASP A 234 0.15 25.88 -14.68
CA ASP A 234 -1.09 25.62 -15.42
C ASP A 234 -2.04 24.78 -14.56
N ASP A 235 -3.03 25.43 -13.94
CA ASP A 235 -3.96 24.79 -13.00
C ASP A 235 -4.77 23.65 -13.66
N ASP A 236 -5.21 23.83 -14.90
CA ASP A 236 -5.99 22.81 -15.63
C ASP A 236 -5.13 21.56 -15.90
N LEU A 237 -3.88 21.76 -16.31
CA LEU A 237 -2.91 20.68 -16.52
C LEU A 237 -2.64 19.91 -15.22
N VAL A 238 -2.47 20.63 -14.10
CA VAL A 238 -2.22 20.04 -12.79
C VAL A 238 -3.43 19.25 -12.30
N GLU A 239 -4.65 19.78 -12.44
CA GLU A 239 -5.87 19.08 -12.04
C GLU A 239 -6.06 17.80 -12.86
N GLN A 240 -5.84 17.84 -14.18
CA GLN A 240 -5.91 16.66 -15.03
C GLN A 240 -4.87 15.61 -14.63
N TRP A 241 -3.62 16.02 -14.39
CA TRP A 241 -2.56 15.13 -13.93
C TRP A 241 -2.92 14.47 -12.60
N VAL A 242 -3.40 15.24 -11.62
CA VAL A 242 -3.81 14.72 -10.31
C VAL A 242 -4.93 13.70 -10.47
N GLY A 243 -5.92 13.98 -11.32
CA GLY A 243 -6.96 13.03 -11.70
C GLY A 243 -6.37 11.72 -12.22
N CYS A 244 -5.52 11.79 -13.25
CA CYS A 244 -4.86 10.62 -13.83
C CYS A 244 -4.00 9.85 -12.82
N LEU A 245 -3.24 10.55 -11.97
CA LEU A 245 -2.40 9.93 -10.94
C LEU A 245 -3.26 9.16 -9.94
N LEU A 246 -4.37 9.73 -9.48
CA LEU A 246 -5.18 9.19 -8.38
C LEU A 246 -6.25 8.18 -8.83
N THR A 247 -6.65 8.18 -10.10
CA THR A 247 -7.59 7.19 -10.65
C THR A 247 -6.92 6.15 -11.53
N GLY A 248 -5.68 6.39 -11.96
CA GLY A 248 -4.89 5.42 -12.70
C GLY A 248 -4.71 4.14 -11.87
N GLY A 249 -5.03 3.00 -12.48
CA GLY A 249 -4.90 1.70 -11.83
C GLY A 249 -3.45 1.38 -11.51
N ARG A 250 -3.12 1.17 -10.23
CA ARG A 250 -1.86 0.53 -9.83
C ARG A 250 -1.96 -0.96 -10.17
N ARG A 251 -1.90 -1.34 -11.44
CA ARG A 251 -1.32 -2.66 -11.73
C ARG A 251 0.11 -2.55 -11.23
N SER A 252 0.55 -3.43 -10.33
CA SER A 252 1.95 -3.44 -9.91
C SER A 252 2.80 -3.55 -11.18
N ALA A 253 3.27 -2.42 -11.67
CA ALA A 253 4.19 -2.36 -12.77
C ALA A 253 5.48 -2.93 -12.19
N SER A 254 5.71 -4.21 -12.46
CA SER A 254 6.95 -4.94 -12.26
C SER A 254 7.44 -5.10 -10.82
N ALA A 255 7.91 -6.31 -10.52
CA ALA A 255 9.05 -6.52 -9.62
C ALA A 255 10.10 -5.39 -9.81
N PRO A 256 10.87 -5.00 -8.78
CA PRO A 256 11.88 -3.95 -8.91
C PRO A 256 12.71 -4.18 -10.18
N ASN A 257 12.54 -3.28 -11.14
CA ASN A 257 13.07 -3.41 -12.49
C ASN A 257 14.60 -3.29 -12.44
N PRO A 258 15.40 -4.33 -12.76
CA PRO A 258 16.76 -4.12 -13.17
C PRO A 258 16.71 -3.96 -14.70
N THR A 259 16.59 -2.71 -15.14
CA THR A 259 17.06 -2.24 -16.46
C THR A 259 16.20 -2.62 -17.69
N LEU A 260 15.78 -1.57 -18.41
CA LEU A 260 15.36 -1.52 -19.83
C LEU A 260 13.99 -2.14 -20.22
N TRP A 261 13.06 -1.25 -20.57
CA TRP A 261 11.80 -1.56 -21.27
C TRP A 261 12.02 -1.54 -22.79
N LEU A 262 11.36 -2.46 -23.51
CA LEU A 262 11.00 -2.32 -24.92
C LEU A 262 9.50 -2.64 -25.07
N PRO A 263 8.73 -1.92 -25.91
CA PRO A 263 7.28 -2.03 -25.95
C PRO A 263 6.76 -3.01 -27.00
N GLY A 264 5.66 -3.69 -26.68
CA GLY A 264 4.73 -4.24 -27.68
C GLY A 264 4.10 -5.58 -27.29
N ALA A 265 2.86 -5.54 -26.79
CA ALA A 265 1.80 -6.51 -27.10
C ALA A 265 0.50 -6.11 -26.39
N GLN A 266 -0.50 -5.70 -27.18
CA GLN A 266 -1.89 -5.66 -26.75
C GLN A 266 -2.42 -7.10 -26.71
N SER A 267 -3.20 -7.47 -25.70
CA SER A 267 -4.10 -8.62 -25.80
C SER A 267 -5.45 -8.33 -25.13
N SER A 268 -6.48 -8.70 -25.86
CA SER A 268 -7.90 -8.56 -25.58
C SER A 268 -8.37 -9.57 -24.53
N VAL A 269 -9.12 -9.11 -23.53
CA VAL A 269 -9.72 -9.99 -22.52
C VAL A 269 -11.09 -10.45 -23.00
N ALA A 270 -11.25 -11.76 -23.22
CA ALA A 270 -12.54 -12.41 -23.33
C ALA A 270 -12.96 -12.92 -21.94
N ASN A 271 -14.22 -12.70 -21.59
CA ASN A 271 -14.83 -13.04 -20.31
C ASN A 271 -15.57 -14.38 -20.42
N PRO A 272 -15.26 -15.41 -19.61
CA PRO A 272 -16.20 -16.47 -19.32
C PRO A 272 -16.58 -16.46 -17.84
N GLU A 273 -17.87 -16.31 -17.59
CA GLU A 273 -18.53 -16.48 -16.30
C GLU A 273 -18.17 -17.84 -15.69
N ALA A 274 -17.53 -17.83 -14.51
CA ALA A 274 -17.30 -19.02 -13.70
C ALA A 274 -18.13 -18.91 -12.41
N GLN A 275 -19.33 -19.49 -12.45
CA GLN A 275 -20.12 -19.78 -11.26
C GLN A 275 -19.44 -20.93 -10.49
N GLY A 276 -18.96 -20.64 -9.28
CA GLY A 276 -18.48 -21.62 -8.31
C GLY A 276 -19.08 -21.31 -6.95
N ASP A 277 -19.85 -22.26 -6.41
CA ASP A 277 -20.59 -22.16 -5.15
C ASP A 277 -19.68 -21.84 -3.96
N ILE A 278 -19.71 -20.59 -3.50
CA ILE A 278 -19.26 -20.19 -2.16
C ILE A 278 -20.48 -20.31 -1.24
N ALA A 279 -20.43 -21.30 -0.34
CA ALA A 279 -21.46 -21.59 0.64
C ALA A 279 -22.02 -20.31 1.31
N GLU A 280 -23.35 -20.21 1.29
CA GLU A 280 -24.18 -19.09 1.76
C GLU A 280 -23.58 -18.34 2.97
N TRP A 281 -22.97 -17.19 2.64
CA TRP A 281 -22.63 -16.13 3.57
C TRP A 281 -23.89 -15.26 3.72
N ASP A 282 -24.68 -15.48 4.76
CA ASP A 282 -25.78 -14.57 5.12
C ASP A 282 -25.18 -13.27 5.68
N GLU A 283 -24.89 -12.34 4.77
CA GLU A 283 -24.14 -11.09 4.98
C GLU A 283 -24.88 -10.06 5.86
N ALA A 284 -26.19 -9.90 5.69
CA ALA A 284 -26.89 -8.75 6.28
C ALA A 284 -27.05 -8.87 7.81
N ALA A 285 -27.36 -10.06 8.31
CA ALA A 285 -27.68 -10.29 9.72
C ALA A 285 -26.44 -10.26 10.64
N LYS A 286 -25.28 -10.70 10.15
CA LYS A 286 -24.02 -10.70 10.92
C LYS A 286 -23.33 -9.33 10.91
N TRP A 287 -23.41 -8.58 9.81
CA TRP A 287 -22.91 -7.20 9.77
C TRP A 287 -23.74 -6.24 10.63
N GLU A 288 -25.06 -6.44 10.73
CA GLU A 288 -25.87 -5.73 11.72
C GLU A 288 -25.34 -5.94 13.14
N GLN A 289 -24.84 -7.13 13.48
CA GLN A 289 -24.25 -7.41 14.79
C GLN A 289 -22.86 -6.76 14.98
N VAL A 290 -22.03 -6.67 13.93
CA VAL A 290 -20.72 -5.98 13.98
C VAL A 290 -20.90 -4.46 14.09
N VAL A 291 -21.90 -3.89 13.41
CA VAL A 291 -22.26 -2.47 13.54
C VAL A 291 -22.98 -2.18 14.87
N LYS A 292 -23.86 -3.07 15.35
CA LYS A 292 -24.60 -2.94 16.63
C LYS A 292 -23.76 -3.28 17.86
N SER A 293 -22.68 -4.06 17.74
CA SER A 293 -21.84 -4.42 18.89
C SER A 293 -21.02 -3.25 19.42
N GLY A 294 -20.87 -2.16 18.66
CA GLY A 294 -20.14 -0.97 19.12
C GLY A 294 -18.63 -1.18 19.28
N TRP A 295 -18.08 -2.26 18.70
CA TRP A 295 -16.64 -2.55 18.76
C TRP A 295 -15.88 -1.90 17.60
N TRP A 296 -15.74 -0.57 17.67
CA TRP A 296 -14.56 0.08 17.11
C TRP A 296 -13.48 -0.02 18.19
N GLY A 297 -12.50 -0.89 18.00
CA GLY A 297 -11.40 -1.11 18.93
C GLY A 297 -10.45 0.08 19.09
N VAL A 298 -10.97 1.23 19.53
CA VAL A 298 -10.29 2.11 20.48
C VAL A 298 -11.03 1.89 21.80
N SER A 299 -10.74 0.78 22.50
CA SER A 299 -11.27 0.61 23.85
C SER A 299 -10.56 1.61 24.78
N SER A 300 -11.31 2.58 25.29
CA SER A 300 -10.90 3.58 26.28
C SER A 300 -10.76 3.02 27.70
N THR A 301 -10.46 1.75 27.84
CA THR A 301 -10.30 1.04 29.13
C THR A 301 -9.28 -0.07 28.94
N SER A 302 -8.04 0.25 28.57
CA SER A 302 -6.85 0.00 29.41
C SER A 302 -5.57 0.46 28.67
N ILE A 303 -5.64 1.58 27.96
CA ILE A 303 -4.46 2.42 27.76
C ILE A 303 -4.62 3.51 28.80
N GLN A 304 -3.83 3.45 29.88
CA GLN A 304 -3.75 4.57 30.82
C GLN A 304 -3.51 5.83 30.02
N HIS A 305 -4.42 6.78 30.20
CA HIS A 305 -4.31 8.20 29.90
C HIS A 305 -2.87 8.63 29.57
N ILE A 306 -2.50 8.66 28.28
CA ILE A 306 -1.56 9.69 27.85
C ILE A 306 -2.42 10.93 27.76
N ASP A 307 -2.48 11.65 28.87
CA ASP A 307 -2.98 13.01 28.90
C ASP A 307 -2.06 13.86 27.99
N LEU A 308 -2.42 13.96 26.72
CA LEU A 308 -1.73 14.79 25.73
C LEU A 308 -1.82 16.29 26.07
N SER A 309 -2.57 16.70 27.10
CA SER A 309 -2.51 18.06 27.64
C SER A 309 -1.26 18.30 28.50
N SER A 310 -0.61 17.25 29.01
CA SER A 310 0.67 17.36 29.73
C SER A 310 1.85 17.70 28.81
N VAL A 311 1.85 17.19 27.57
CA VAL A 311 2.86 17.52 26.54
C VAL A 311 2.68 18.95 26.00
N LEU A 312 1.48 19.51 26.11
CA LEU A 312 1.19 20.90 25.70
C LEU A 312 1.65 21.95 26.72
N ARG A 313 2.01 21.56 27.95
CA ARG A 313 2.55 22.49 28.97
C ARG A 313 4.04 22.79 28.82
N SER A 314 4.78 22.06 27.98
CA SER A 314 6.24 22.22 27.82
C SER A 314 6.69 23.14 26.68
N GLY A 315 5.77 23.88 26.04
CA GLY A 315 6.15 25.04 25.20
C GLY A 315 6.83 24.73 23.86
N MET A 316 6.82 23.48 23.37
CA MET A 316 7.29 23.17 22.01
C MET A 316 6.20 23.44 20.96
N ARG A 317 6.54 24.25 19.94
CA ARG A 317 5.70 24.51 18.76
C ARG A 317 5.39 23.20 18.04
N GLN A 318 4.11 22.99 17.69
CA GLN A 318 3.61 21.78 17.04
C GLN A 318 4.03 21.69 15.55
N PRO A 319 4.49 20.53 15.07
CA PRO A 319 4.65 20.25 13.63
C PRO A 319 3.30 20.08 12.91
N SER A 320 3.19 20.59 11.68
CA SER A 320 1.96 20.59 10.87
C SER A 320 1.39 19.19 10.55
N TRP A 321 2.22 18.15 10.49
CA TRP A 321 1.79 16.78 10.17
C TRP A 321 1.00 16.11 11.32
N MET A 322 1.24 16.49 12.58
CA MET A 322 0.46 16.01 13.73
C MET A 322 -0.98 16.56 13.76
N MET A 323 -1.22 17.70 13.14
CA MET A 323 -2.58 18.26 13.02
C MET A 323 -3.41 17.48 11.98
N ALA A 324 -2.80 16.93 10.93
CA ALA A 324 -3.50 16.14 9.91
C ALA A 324 -3.97 14.78 10.44
N SER A 325 -3.15 14.05 11.21
CA SER A 325 -3.54 12.73 11.77
C SER A 325 -4.60 12.86 12.87
N ARG A 326 -4.53 13.92 13.70
CA ARG A 326 -5.58 14.24 14.68
C ARG A 326 -6.88 14.66 14.00
N SER A 327 -6.81 15.38 12.88
CA SER A 327 -7.99 15.77 12.12
C SER A 327 -8.65 14.56 11.49
N MET A 328 -7.89 13.65 10.85
CA MET A 328 -8.42 12.39 10.31
C MET A 328 -9.03 11.50 11.40
N ALA A 329 -8.32 11.27 12.51
CA ALA A 329 -8.83 10.44 13.61
C ALA A 329 -10.06 11.05 14.30
N ARG A 330 -10.13 12.38 14.43
CA ARG A 330 -11.28 13.10 14.99
C ARG A 330 -12.44 13.15 13.99
N TRP A 331 -12.15 13.24 12.71
CA TRP A 331 -13.13 13.24 11.61
C TRP A 331 -13.75 11.86 11.43
N VAL A 332 -12.94 10.79 11.44
CA VAL A 332 -13.41 9.39 11.50
C VAL A 332 -14.29 9.17 12.75
N ARG A 333 -13.88 9.64 13.93
CA ARG A 333 -14.72 9.57 15.15
C ARG A 333 -16.05 10.34 15.04
N LEU A 334 -16.05 11.53 14.42
CA LEU A 334 -17.24 12.37 14.27
C LEU A 334 -18.23 11.79 13.24
N ARG A 335 -17.73 11.24 12.13
CA ARG A 335 -18.54 10.66 11.06
C ARG A 335 -19.06 9.27 11.40
N VAL A 336 -18.28 8.43 12.08
CA VAL A 336 -18.76 7.15 12.63
C VAL A 336 -19.91 7.38 13.63
N ARG A 337 -19.86 8.45 14.43
CA ARG A 337 -20.98 8.83 15.32
C ARG A 337 -22.22 9.34 14.60
N GLN A 338 -22.09 9.90 13.39
CA GLN A 338 -23.22 10.34 12.56
C GLN A 338 -23.84 9.19 11.77
N ALA A 339 -23.05 8.21 11.33
CA ALA A 339 -23.54 7.00 10.66
C ALA A 339 -24.26 6.02 11.61
N MET A 340 -24.16 6.23 12.93
CA MET A 340 -24.80 5.43 13.98
C MET A 340 -26.09 6.05 14.55
N ARG A 341 -26.59 7.16 13.98
CA ARG A 341 -27.91 7.74 14.30
C ARG A 341 -28.85 7.58 13.12
#